data_AF-A0A939B843-F1
#
_entry.id   AF-A0A939B843-F1
#
_cell.length_a   1.000
_cell.length_b   1.000
_cell.length_c   1.000
_cell.angle_alpha   90.00
_cell.angle_beta   90.00
_cell.angle_gamma   90.00
#
_symmetry.space_group_name_H-M   'P 1'
#
loop_
_entity.id
_entity.type
_entity.pdbx_description
1 polymer ?
#
loop_
_entity_poly.entity_id
_entity_poly.type
_entity_poly.pdbx_seq_one_letter_code
_entity_poly.pdbx_strand_id
1 'polypeptide(L)'
;MTNKEYVSRRDALLQEQAPYIVMDKNELIAESENFYNIRGVSVMLTPNVQNRLDQLIGLSPRQCEGVKQAYGNDVVKNLRNSFAMANCVAHPKKFALIANAVEYIVDGIVPLDDEAIPMRTFFDIVEILADKYGYEVDQMQASACAAYGMIIRLMPICPQHDAPFSDDEFVTNGLYLKWNLGEIELGNYYLRLICTNGQMQLSENSLERIHKIDDKKITGIINSANSLKLTARNWNSFKNALVTANNTPASVSEVHSGKNLLLRHGAPEDLAEQLMPYIKLLEMYKTKNLHVPAKQAKSNMNMYDLFNRLTDFASHNKLWEQTDNRSSSLMQQSMRLLLRKRDIQTYYDIFS
;
A
#
# COMPACT_ATOMS: atom_id res chain seq x y z
N MET A 1 -7.20 -16.47 -11.68
CA MET A 1 -8.50 -16.09 -12.28
C MET A 1 -8.56 -16.65 -13.70
N THR A 2 -9.71 -17.11 -14.20
CA THR A 2 -9.81 -17.57 -15.60
C THR A 2 -9.87 -16.40 -16.58
N ASN A 3 -9.50 -16.60 -17.85
CA ASN A 3 -9.59 -15.53 -18.85
C ASN A 3 -11.03 -14.97 -19.01
N LYS A 4 -12.05 -15.83 -18.89
CA LYS A 4 -13.46 -15.40 -18.94
C LYS A 4 -13.84 -14.52 -17.74
N GLU A 5 -13.38 -14.88 -16.54
CA GLU A 5 -13.58 -14.08 -15.33
C GLU A 5 -12.87 -12.72 -15.44
N TYR A 6 -11.64 -12.71 -15.98
CA TYR A 6 -10.89 -11.48 -16.23
C TYR A 6 -11.66 -10.52 -17.15
N VAL A 7 -12.05 -11.00 -18.34
CA VAL A 7 -12.77 -10.18 -19.33
C VAL A 7 -14.07 -9.65 -18.75
N SER A 8 -14.85 -10.50 -18.08
CA SER A 8 -16.11 -10.09 -17.47
C SER A 8 -15.90 -9.03 -16.38
N ARG A 9 -14.88 -9.18 -15.52
CA ARG A 9 -14.60 -8.21 -14.46
C ARG A 9 -14.04 -6.89 -15.01
N ARG A 10 -13.16 -6.95 -16.01
CA ARG A 10 -12.63 -5.79 -16.74
C ARG A 10 -13.78 -4.96 -17.32
N ASP A 11 -14.67 -5.62 -18.05
CA ASP A 11 -15.77 -4.94 -18.73
C ASP A 11 -16.75 -4.30 -17.73
N ALA A 12 -17.03 -4.98 -16.60
CA ALA A 12 -17.80 -4.41 -15.51
C ALA A 12 -17.14 -3.16 -14.91
N LEU A 13 -15.83 -3.21 -14.61
CA LEU A 13 -15.09 -2.07 -14.05
C LEU A 13 -15.04 -0.87 -15.01
N LEU A 14 -14.94 -1.11 -16.31
CA LEU A 14 -14.98 -0.05 -17.33
C LEU A 14 -16.35 0.65 -17.37
N GLN A 15 -17.44 -0.07 -17.10
CA GLN A 15 -18.79 0.50 -17.00
C GLN A 15 -19.03 1.19 -15.65
N GLU A 16 -18.42 0.67 -14.58
CA GLU A 16 -18.49 1.23 -13.22
C GLU A 16 -17.57 2.45 -13.02
N GLN A 17 -16.74 2.83 -14.00
CA GLN A 17 -15.80 3.93 -13.87
C GLN A 17 -16.55 5.25 -13.60
N ALA A 18 -16.30 5.81 -12.42
CA ALA A 18 -16.90 7.08 -12.02
C ALA A 18 -16.47 8.23 -12.95
N PRO A 19 -17.40 9.14 -13.32
CA PRO A 19 -17.09 10.29 -14.16
C PRO A 19 -16.18 11.27 -13.43
N TYR A 20 -15.20 11.81 -14.15
CA TYR A 20 -14.21 12.73 -13.60
C TYR A 20 -14.03 13.98 -14.47
N ILE A 21 -13.48 15.01 -13.86
CA ILE A 21 -13.11 16.26 -14.51
C ILE A 21 -11.67 16.63 -14.13
N VAL A 22 -10.88 17.02 -15.13
CA VAL A 22 -9.52 17.53 -14.92
C VAL A 22 -9.58 19.05 -14.79
N MET A 23 -8.92 19.58 -13.77
CA MET A 23 -8.92 21.00 -13.46
C MET A 23 -7.55 21.49 -13.01
N ASP A 24 -7.31 22.78 -13.21
CA ASP A 24 -6.23 23.52 -12.57
C ASP A 24 -6.65 23.98 -11.16
N LYS A 25 -5.68 24.22 -10.26
CA LYS A 25 -5.96 24.60 -8.86
C LYS A 25 -6.76 25.89 -8.73
N ASN A 26 -6.49 26.86 -9.58
CA ASN A 26 -7.15 28.16 -9.58
C ASN A 26 -8.57 28.13 -10.18
N GLU A 27 -8.97 27.06 -10.88
CA GLU A 27 -10.33 26.91 -11.40
C GLU A 27 -11.32 26.49 -10.32
N LEU A 28 -10.82 26.05 -9.16
CA LEU A 28 -11.64 25.60 -8.05
C LEU A 28 -11.90 26.75 -7.07
N ILE A 29 -13.13 27.26 -7.08
CA ILE A 29 -13.52 28.40 -6.25
C ILE A 29 -14.36 27.89 -5.08
N ALA A 30 -13.83 28.01 -3.87
CA ALA A 30 -14.56 27.69 -2.64
C ALA A 30 -15.72 28.69 -2.45
N GLU A 31 -16.94 28.17 -2.31
CA GLU A 31 -18.15 28.93 -2.02
C GLU A 31 -18.50 28.88 -0.54
N SER A 32 -18.24 27.74 0.11
CA SER A 32 -18.35 27.55 1.57
C SER A 32 -17.36 26.48 2.06
N GLU A 33 -17.57 25.92 3.26
CA GLU A 33 -16.61 25.00 3.89
C GLU A 33 -16.29 23.76 3.03
N ASN A 34 -17.32 23.15 2.42
CA ASN A 34 -17.16 21.95 1.58
C ASN A 34 -17.83 22.09 0.21
N PHE A 35 -18.32 23.28 -0.16
CA PHE A 35 -18.94 23.53 -1.46
C PHE A 35 -18.03 24.36 -2.34
N TYR A 36 -17.89 23.92 -3.59
CA TYR A 36 -17.06 24.54 -4.60
C TYR A 36 -17.83 24.75 -5.88
N ASN A 37 -17.56 25.87 -6.53
CA ASN A 37 -18.01 26.12 -7.87
C ASN A 37 -17.12 25.35 -8.86
N ILE A 38 -17.72 24.40 -9.57
CA ILE A 38 -17.08 23.65 -10.66
C ILE A 38 -17.84 24.00 -11.94
N ARG A 39 -17.23 24.85 -12.78
CA ARG A 39 -17.80 25.29 -14.07
C ARG A 39 -19.26 25.78 -13.98
N GLY A 40 -19.58 26.54 -12.93
CA GLY A 40 -20.91 27.11 -12.69
C GLY A 40 -21.85 26.23 -11.87
N VAL A 41 -21.43 25.03 -11.46
CA VAL A 41 -22.22 24.13 -10.61
C VAL A 41 -21.61 24.09 -9.21
N SER A 42 -22.44 24.34 -8.19
CA SER A 42 -22.03 24.14 -6.80
C SER A 42 -22.04 22.67 -6.46
N VAL A 43 -20.89 22.12 -6.06
CA VAL A 43 -20.72 20.70 -5.76
C VAL A 43 -20.13 20.53 -4.36
N MET A 44 -20.67 19.57 -3.61
CA MET A 44 -20.13 19.22 -2.30
C MET A 44 -18.93 18.27 -2.43
N LEU A 45 -17.81 18.63 -1.81
CA LEU A 45 -16.68 17.73 -1.61
C LEU A 45 -16.83 17.00 -0.28
N THR A 46 -16.49 15.71 -0.24
CA THR A 46 -16.36 15.01 1.04
C THR A 46 -15.22 15.59 1.89
N PRO A 47 -15.25 15.45 3.23
CA PRO A 47 -14.16 15.92 4.09
C PRO A 47 -12.79 15.32 3.74
N ASN A 48 -12.74 14.08 3.25
CA ASN A 48 -11.50 13.45 2.81
C ASN A 48 -10.92 14.15 1.57
N VAL A 49 -11.77 14.43 0.58
CA VAL A 49 -11.39 15.18 -0.63
C VAL A 49 -10.94 16.59 -0.25
N GLN A 50 -11.69 17.28 0.61
CA GLN A 50 -11.34 18.61 1.10
C GLN A 50 -9.95 18.64 1.74
N ASN A 51 -9.65 17.70 2.63
CA ASN A 51 -8.35 17.61 3.28
C ASN A 51 -7.20 17.36 2.29
N ARG A 52 -7.43 16.52 1.28
CA ARG A 52 -6.43 16.26 0.22
C ARG A 52 -6.23 17.49 -0.67
N LEU A 53 -7.30 18.18 -1.01
CA LEU A 53 -7.25 19.43 -1.76
C LEU A 53 -6.47 20.50 -1.00
N ASP A 54 -6.77 20.70 0.29
CA ASP A 54 -6.05 21.64 1.17
C ASP A 54 -4.54 21.35 1.13
N GLN A 55 -4.13 20.08 1.24
CA GLN A 55 -2.72 19.69 1.12
C GLN A 55 -2.13 20.01 -0.26
N LEU A 56 -2.88 19.77 -1.35
CA LEU A 56 -2.44 20.04 -2.72
C LEU A 56 -2.22 21.53 -3.01
N ILE A 57 -2.99 22.41 -2.36
CA ILE A 57 -2.82 23.87 -2.46
C ILE A 57 -1.83 24.41 -1.40
N GLY A 58 -1.27 23.56 -0.54
CA GLY A 58 -0.23 23.93 0.43
C GLY A 58 -0.75 24.35 1.80
N LEU A 59 -1.99 23.99 2.15
CA LEU A 59 -2.59 24.22 3.46
C LEU A 59 -2.54 22.93 4.31
N SER A 60 -2.02 23.05 5.53
CA SER A 60 -2.09 21.97 6.51
C SER A 60 -3.42 21.99 7.25
N PRO A 61 -3.93 20.81 7.70
CA PRO A 61 -5.16 20.74 8.50
C PRO A 61 -5.12 21.63 9.75
N ARG A 62 -3.94 21.78 10.38
CA ARG A 62 -3.75 22.63 11.55
C ARG A 62 -3.93 24.12 11.23
N GLN A 63 -3.48 24.58 10.06
CA GLN A 63 -3.67 25.97 9.63
C GLN A 63 -5.15 26.23 9.36
N CYS A 64 -5.83 25.32 8.66
CA CYS A 64 -7.27 25.45 8.40
C CYS A 64 -8.07 25.52 9.71
N GLU A 65 -7.80 24.61 10.66
CA GLU A 65 -8.49 24.57 11.94
C GLU A 65 -8.20 25.81 12.80
N GLY A 66 -6.94 26.26 12.87
CA GLY A 66 -6.58 27.46 13.62
C GLY A 66 -7.24 28.73 13.08
N VAL A 67 -7.30 28.90 11.75
CA VAL A 67 -7.99 30.03 11.11
C VAL A 67 -9.49 29.94 11.31
N LYS A 68 -10.06 28.74 11.21
CA LYS A 68 -11.49 28.49 11.44
C LYS A 68 -11.90 28.91 12.86
N GLN A 69 -11.14 28.50 13.87
CA GLN A 69 -11.42 28.82 15.27
C GLN A 69 -11.28 30.32 15.58
N ALA A 70 -10.31 31.00 14.97
CA ALA A 70 -10.04 32.41 15.24
C ALA A 70 -10.94 33.37 14.45
N TYR A 71 -11.30 33.03 13.21
CA TYR A 71 -11.89 33.97 12.24
C TYR A 71 -13.13 33.44 11.51
N GLY A 72 -13.53 32.20 11.75
CA GLY A 72 -14.72 31.59 11.14
C GLY A 72 -14.53 31.09 9.70
N ASN A 73 -15.60 30.51 9.16
CA ASN A 73 -15.58 29.77 7.89
C ASN A 73 -15.34 30.64 6.65
N ASP A 74 -15.80 31.90 6.64
CA ASP A 74 -15.61 32.80 5.49
C ASP A 74 -14.14 33.15 5.25
N VAL A 75 -13.35 33.27 6.30
CA VAL A 75 -11.92 33.55 6.18
C VAL A 75 -11.16 32.34 5.67
N VAL A 76 -11.55 31.12 6.09
CA VAL A 76 -10.99 29.86 5.57
C VAL A 76 -11.27 29.71 4.07
N LYS A 77 -12.48 30.06 3.62
CA LYS A 77 -12.85 30.09 2.21
C LYS A 77 -11.93 31.00 1.39
N ASN A 78 -11.75 32.25 1.84
CA ASN A 78 -10.87 33.21 1.16
C ASN A 78 -9.41 32.77 1.17
N LEU A 79 -8.96 32.15 2.27
CA LEU A 79 -7.62 31.56 2.40
C LEU A 79 -7.38 30.47 1.35
N ARG A 80 -8.34 29.53 1.21
CA ARG A 80 -8.26 28.46 0.20
C ARG A 80 -8.17 29.02 -1.21
N ASN A 81 -9.03 29.96 -1.58
CA ASN A 81 -9.01 30.58 -2.91
C ASN A 81 -7.67 31.29 -3.18
N SER A 82 -7.13 31.99 -2.17
CA SER A 82 -5.84 32.69 -2.29
C SER A 82 -4.66 31.73 -2.44
N PHE A 83 -4.63 30.65 -1.65
CA PHE A 83 -3.60 29.61 -1.74
C PHE A 83 -3.69 28.83 -3.04
N ALA A 84 -4.90 28.50 -3.49
CA ALA A 84 -5.12 27.83 -4.77
C ALA A 84 -4.55 28.66 -5.94
N MET A 85 -4.83 29.97 -5.98
CA MET A 85 -4.23 30.89 -6.96
C MET A 85 -2.70 30.95 -6.84
N ALA A 86 -2.17 31.25 -5.66
CA ALA A 86 -0.73 31.42 -5.46
C ALA A 86 0.05 30.13 -5.76
N ASN A 87 -0.48 28.99 -5.32
CA ASN A 87 0.13 27.69 -5.56
C ASN A 87 0.04 27.30 -7.04
N CYS A 88 -1.07 27.59 -7.73
CA CYS A 88 -1.18 27.33 -9.17
C CYS A 88 -0.11 28.09 -9.97
N VAL A 89 0.18 29.35 -9.60
CA VAL A 89 1.22 30.15 -10.26
C VAL A 89 2.62 29.56 -10.00
N ALA A 90 2.90 29.15 -8.77
CA ALA A 90 4.19 28.58 -8.41
C ALA A 90 4.39 27.12 -8.92
N HIS A 91 3.32 26.35 -8.95
CA HIS A 91 3.28 24.92 -9.26
C HIS A 91 1.98 24.58 -10.01
N PRO A 92 1.94 24.74 -11.35
CA PRO A 92 0.75 24.55 -12.18
C PRO A 92 0.44 23.06 -12.40
N LYS A 93 0.24 22.33 -11.31
CA LYS A 93 -0.18 20.93 -11.33
C LYS A 93 -1.70 20.84 -11.39
N LYS A 94 -2.18 19.94 -12.25
CA LYS A 94 -3.59 19.61 -12.39
C LYS A 94 -4.00 18.53 -11.39
N PHE A 95 -5.30 18.38 -11.21
CA PHE A 95 -5.87 17.23 -10.54
C PHE A 95 -7.17 16.82 -11.24
N ALA A 96 -7.54 15.56 -11.05
CA ALA A 96 -8.86 15.07 -11.40
C ALA A 96 -9.75 15.04 -10.15
N LEU A 97 -10.93 15.64 -10.24
CA LEU A 97 -12.02 15.41 -9.29
C LEU A 97 -12.93 14.34 -9.85
N ILE A 98 -13.32 13.40 -8.99
CA ILE A 98 -14.13 12.28 -9.44
C ILE A 98 -15.42 12.23 -8.64
N ALA A 99 -16.52 12.14 -9.38
CA ALA A 99 -17.86 12.35 -8.89
C ALA A 99 -18.55 11.02 -8.58
N ASN A 100 -19.23 10.99 -7.44
CA ASN A 100 -20.21 9.98 -7.12
C ASN A 100 -21.55 10.43 -7.68
N ALA A 101 -21.94 9.85 -8.82
CA ALA A 101 -23.17 10.21 -9.52
C ALA A 101 -24.46 9.84 -8.74
N VAL A 102 -24.38 8.91 -7.78
CA VAL A 102 -25.53 8.48 -6.97
C VAL A 102 -25.81 9.51 -5.88
N GLU A 103 -24.77 9.99 -5.22
CA GLU A 103 -24.88 10.92 -4.10
C GLU A 103 -24.79 12.40 -4.51
N TYR A 104 -24.45 12.68 -5.79
CA TYR A 104 -24.22 14.04 -6.31
C TYR A 104 -23.12 14.80 -5.55
N ILE A 105 -22.07 14.08 -5.15
CA ILE A 105 -20.92 14.61 -4.43
C ILE A 105 -19.61 14.27 -5.15
N VAL A 106 -18.53 14.92 -4.74
CA VAL A 106 -17.18 14.52 -5.10
C VAL A 106 -16.54 13.84 -3.89
N ASP A 107 -16.34 12.53 -4.00
CA ASP A 107 -15.63 11.72 -3.02
C ASP A 107 -14.20 11.35 -3.49
N GLY A 108 -13.79 11.91 -4.64
CA GLY A 108 -12.51 11.67 -5.28
C GLY A 108 -11.65 12.84 -5.66
N ILE A 109 -10.34 12.67 -5.42
CA ILE A 109 -9.31 13.55 -5.96
C ILE A 109 -8.02 12.77 -6.25
N VAL A 110 -7.46 12.98 -7.44
CA VAL A 110 -6.18 12.41 -7.89
C VAL A 110 -5.31 13.53 -8.46
N PRO A 111 -4.12 13.80 -7.88
CA PRO A 111 -3.18 14.74 -8.49
C PRO A 111 -2.65 14.19 -9.81
N LEU A 112 -2.46 15.05 -10.80
CA LEU A 112 -1.91 14.71 -12.10
C LEU A 112 -0.56 15.40 -12.26
N ASP A 113 0.49 14.61 -12.48
CA ASP A 113 1.82 15.14 -12.78
C ASP A 113 1.92 15.60 -14.23
N ASP A 114 1.30 14.86 -15.17
CA ASP A 114 1.19 15.25 -16.58
C ASP A 114 -0.28 15.21 -17.04
N GLU A 115 -0.87 14.02 -17.18
CA GLU A 115 -2.24 13.86 -17.70
C GLU A 115 -3.05 12.79 -16.98
N ALA A 116 -4.37 12.79 -17.22
CA ALA A 116 -5.23 11.72 -16.76
C ALA A 116 -5.09 10.50 -17.67
N ILE A 117 -4.82 9.33 -17.08
CA ILE A 117 -4.66 8.05 -17.76
C ILE A 117 -5.98 7.27 -17.65
N PRO A 118 -6.78 7.13 -18.72
CA PRO A 118 -8.05 6.40 -18.66
C PRO A 118 -7.87 4.92 -18.31
N MET A 119 -8.85 4.33 -17.63
CA MET A 119 -8.81 2.93 -17.21
C MET A 119 -8.71 1.95 -18.39
N ARG A 120 -9.34 2.29 -19.53
CA ARG A 120 -9.21 1.50 -20.77
C ARG A 120 -7.76 1.36 -21.21
N THR A 121 -7.02 2.45 -21.25
CA THR A 121 -5.60 2.46 -21.62
C THR A 121 -4.75 1.65 -20.64
N PHE A 122 -5.10 1.68 -19.35
CA PHE A 122 -4.45 0.82 -18.36
C PHE A 122 -4.64 -0.67 -18.68
N PHE A 123 -5.86 -1.11 -19.00
CA PHE A 123 -6.11 -2.50 -19.39
C PHE A 123 -5.42 -2.89 -20.69
N ASP A 124 -5.36 -1.99 -21.68
CA ASP A 124 -4.62 -2.24 -22.91
C ASP A 124 -3.13 -2.53 -22.61
N ILE A 125 -2.52 -1.77 -21.69
CA ILE A 125 -1.12 -1.99 -21.25
C ILE A 125 -0.97 -3.34 -20.53
N VAL A 126 -1.93 -3.69 -19.66
CA VAL A 126 -1.92 -4.96 -18.93
C VAL A 126 -1.94 -6.14 -19.90
N GLU A 127 -2.84 -6.10 -20.90
CA GLU A 127 -3.01 -7.16 -21.89
C GLU A 127 -1.79 -7.28 -22.80
N ILE A 128 -1.27 -6.16 -23.30
CA ILE A 128 -0.03 -6.16 -24.12
C ILE A 128 1.15 -6.74 -23.33
N LEU A 129 1.29 -6.35 -22.06
CA LEU A 129 2.39 -6.84 -21.22
C LEU A 129 2.24 -8.34 -20.95
N ALA A 130 1.03 -8.78 -20.62
CA ALA A 130 0.72 -10.19 -20.36
C ALA A 130 1.03 -11.07 -21.57
N ASP A 131 0.52 -10.69 -22.75
CA ASP A 131 0.72 -11.43 -24.00
C ASP A 131 2.20 -11.44 -24.43
N LYS A 132 2.89 -10.29 -24.32
CA LYS A 132 4.28 -10.15 -24.79
C LYS A 132 5.28 -10.94 -23.96
N TYR A 133 5.08 -11.03 -22.65
CA TYR A 133 6.05 -11.65 -21.74
C TYR A 133 5.58 -12.96 -21.10
N GLY A 134 4.42 -13.48 -21.50
CA GLY A 134 3.92 -14.77 -21.02
C GLY A 134 3.49 -14.70 -19.55
N TYR A 135 2.59 -13.79 -19.24
CA TYR A 135 1.93 -13.70 -17.93
C TYR A 135 0.44 -13.92 -18.06
N GLU A 136 -0.18 -14.38 -16.98
CA GLU A 136 -1.62 -14.47 -16.81
C GLU A 136 -2.07 -13.53 -15.70
N VAL A 137 -3.30 -13.01 -15.82
CA VAL A 137 -3.90 -12.21 -14.76
C VAL A 137 -4.36 -13.12 -13.63
N ASP A 138 -3.62 -13.11 -12.53
CA ASP A 138 -3.92 -13.93 -11.37
C ASP A 138 -5.06 -13.32 -10.54
N GLN A 139 -4.92 -12.02 -10.24
CA GLN A 139 -5.82 -11.28 -9.35
C GLN A 139 -6.00 -9.82 -9.78
N MET A 140 -7.19 -9.30 -9.51
CA MET A 140 -7.56 -7.91 -9.74
C MET A 140 -8.23 -7.34 -8.50
N GLN A 141 -7.66 -6.26 -7.97
CA GLN A 141 -8.18 -5.56 -6.80
C GLN A 141 -8.49 -4.11 -7.14
N ALA A 142 -9.78 -3.77 -7.10
CA ALA A 142 -10.26 -2.40 -7.17
C ALA A 142 -10.53 -1.87 -5.76
N SER A 143 -10.42 -0.56 -5.57
CA SER A 143 -10.86 0.11 -4.35
C SER A 143 -12.39 -0.03 -4.15
N ALA A 144 -12.87 0.05 -2.90
CA ALA A 144 -14.27 -0.24 -2.51
C ALA A 144 -15.30 0.79 -3.00
N CYS A 145 -14.87 2.02 -3.20
CA CYS A 145 -15.45 2.90 -4.21
C CYS A 145 -14.51 2.79 -5.39
N ALA A 146 -14.94 3.02 -6.63
CA ALA A 146 -14.05 3.20 -7.79
C ALA A 146 -13.07 4.40 -7.63
N ALA A 147 -12.88 4.84 -6.39
CA ALA A 147 -12.05 5.86 -5.85
C ALA A 147 -10.63 5.42 -5.49
N TYR A 148 -9.59 5.54 -6.31
CA TYR A 148 -9.45 5.91 -7.73
C TYR A 148 -8.21 5.20 -8.26
N GLY A 149 -8.17 3.89 -8.07
CA GLY A 149 -7.03 3.08 -8.44
C GLY A 149 -7.28 1.59 -8.34
N MET A 150 -6.46 0.85 -9.06
CA MET A 150 -6.56 -0.59 -9.24
C MET A 150 -5.18 -1.20 -9.12
N ILE A 151 -5.11 -2.43 -8.62
CA ILE A 151 -3.91 -3.24 -8.66
C ILE A 151 -4.25 -4.55 -9.39
N ILE A 152 -3.51 -4.83 -10.45
CA ILE A 152 -3.55 -6.09 -11.17
C ILE A 152 -2.28 -6.85 -10.88
N ARG A 153 -2.41 -8.13 -10.54
CA ARG A 153 -1.29 -9.04 -10.32
C ARG A 153 -1.20 -10.01 -11.49
N LEU A 154 0.01 -10.16 -11.99
CA LEU A 154 0.36 -10.95 -13.16
C LEU A 154 1.28 -12.08 -12.72
N MET A 155 0.80 -13.32 -12.86
CA MET A 155 1.57 -14.53 -12.61
C MET A 155 2.28 -14.96 -13.89
N PRO A 156 3.59 -15.18 -13.89
CA PRO A 156 4.29 -15.72 -15.05
C PRO A 156 3.81 -17.14 -15.36
N ILE A 157 3.60 -17.45 -16.65
CA ILE A 157 3.29 -18.80 -17.12
C ILE A 157 4.42 -19.78 -16.77
N CYS A 158 5.66 -19.28 -16.73
CA CYS A 158 6.84 -20.00 -16.24
C CYS A 158 7.40 -19.32 -14.98
N PRO A 159 6.92 -19.69 -13.78
CA PRO A 159 7.39 -19.09 -12.53
C PRO A 159 8.86 -19.41 -12.25
N GLN A 160 9.58 -18.42 -11.74
CA GLN A 160 10.94 -18.56 -11.23
C GLN A 160 10.90 -18.72 -9.73
N HIS A 161 11.58 -19.75 -9.25
CA HIS A 161 11.60 -20.11 -7.85
C HIS A 161 12.96 -19.80 -7.22
N ASP A 162 12.95 -19.31 -5.98
CA ASP A 162 14.14 -19.26 -5.13
C ASP A 162 13.70 -19.58 -3.69
N ALA A 163 14.57 -20.29 -2.98
CA ALA A 163 14.34 -20.70 -1.60
C ALA A 163 15.48 -20.14 -0.74
N PRO A 164 15.30 -18.98 -0.09
CA PRO A 164 16.30 -18.43 0.83
C PRO A 164 16.63 -19.36 2.00
N PHE A 165 15.69 -20.27 2.35
CA PHE A 165 15.82 -21.28 3.40
C PHE A 165 15.25 -22.62 2.92
N SER A 166 15.67 -23.71 3.55
CA SER A 166 15.42 -25.11 3.10
C SER A 166 13.96 -25.48 2.85
N ASP A 167 13.02 -24.82 3.53
CA ASP A 167 11.57 -25.10 3.47
C ASP A 167 10.75 -23.83 3.17
N ASP A 168 11.38 -22.77 2.65
CA ASP A 168 10.68 -21.51 2.35
C ASP A 168 10.93 -21.05 0.91
N GLU A 169 10.05 -21.49 0.02
CA GLU A 169 10.13 -21.24 -1.42
C GLU A 169 9.24 -20.07 -1.85
N PHE A 170 9.76 -19.26 -2.77
CA PHE A 170 9.08 -18.10 -3.32
C PHE A 170 9.04 -18.15 -4.85
N VAL A 171 7.91 -17.74 -5.44
CA VAL A 171 7.89 -17.24 -6.82
C VAL A 171 8.43 -15.82 -6.80
N THR A 172 9.44 -15.54 -7.64
CA THR A 172 10.27 -14.32 -7.53
C THR A 172 10.07 -13.30 -8.64
N ASN A 173 9.40 -13.70 -9.73
CA ASN A 173 9.22 -12.92 -10.96
C ASN A 173 7.75 -12.56 -11.25
N GLY A 174 6.89 -12.56 -10.23
CA GLY A 174 5.53 -12.01 -10.33
C GLY A 174 5.57 -10.50 -10.56
N LEU A 175 4.63 -9.98 -11.35
CA LEU A 175 4.51 -8.55 -11.65
C LEU A 175 3.20 -7.97 -11.13
N TYR A 176 3.23 -6.73 -10.65
CA TYR A 176 2.02 -5.97 -10.39
C TYR A 176 2.00 -4.71 -11.24
N LEU A 177 0.80 -4.35 -11.67
CA LEU A 177 0.48 -3.08 -12.28
C LEU A 177 -0.51 -2.38 -11.38
N LYS A 178 -0.12 -1.22 -10.87
CA LYS A 178 -0.98 -0.35 -10.09
C LYS A 178 -1.32 0.87 -10.93
N TRP A 179 -2.58 1.24 -10.94
CA TRP A 179 -3.07 2.43 -11.62
C TRP A 179 -3.76 3.33 -10.62
N ASN A 180 -3.53 4.62 -10.73
CA ASN A 180 -4.51 5.63 -10.41
C ASN A 180 -4.67 6.54 -11.63
N LEU A 181 -5.72 7.34 -11.67
CA LEU A 181 -6.00 8.20 -12.83
C LEU A 181 -4.82 9.11 -13.22
N GLY A 182 -3.83 9.35 -12.36
CA GLY A 182 -2.63 10.15 -12.66
C GLY A 182 -1.33 9.37 -12.86
N GLU A 183 -1.30 8.04 -12.64
CA GLU A 183 -0.09 7.24 -12.81
C GLU A 183 -0.36 5.75 -13.05
N ILE A 184 0.54 5.11 -13.80
CA ILE A 184 0.70 3.65 -13.81
C ILE A 184 2.06 3.32 -13.22
N GLU A 185 2.07 2.42 -12.23
CA GLU A 185 3.24 1.89 -11.55
C GLU A 185 3.36 0.40 -11.87
N LEU A 186 4.49 0.01 -12.46
CA LEU A 186 4.88 -1.39 -12.65
C LEU A 186 5.90 -1.78 -11.58
N GLY A 187 5.70 -2.91 -10.92
CA GLY A 187 6.69 -3.46 -9.99
C GLY A 187 6.64 -4.98 -9.90
N ASN A 188 7.53 -5.55 -9.08
CA ASN A 188 7.56 -6.98 -8.82
C ASN A 188 6.74 -7.32 -7.59
N TYR A 189 6.23 -8.54 -7.52
CA TYR A 189 5.84 -9.15 -6.26
C TYR A 189 6.45 -10.54 -6.09
N TYR A 190 6.56 -10.96 -4.84
CA TYR A 190 7.04 -12.29 -4.46
C TYR A 190 5.90 -13.05 -3.82
N LEU A 191 5.68 -14.30 -4.23
CA LEU A 191 4.67 -15.17 -3.66
C LEU A 191 5.35 -16.25 -2.84
N ARG A 192 5.13 -16.24 -1.53
CA ARG A 192 5.62 -17.26 -0.60
C ARG A 192 4.71 -18.48 -0.65
N LEU A 193 5.28 -19.64 -0.96
CA LEU A 193 4.53 -20.86 -1.26
C LEU A 193 4.14 -21.68 -0.02
N ILE A 194 4.81 -21.49 1.13
CA ILE A 194 4.44 -22.19 2.37
C ILE A 194 3.13 -21.70 3.01
N CYS A 195 2.64 -20.52 2.63
CA CYS A 195 1.38 -20.00 3.13
C CYS A 195 0.21 -20.53 2.30
N THR A 196 -0.82 -21.12 2.95
CA THR A 196 -2.04 -21.62 2.28
C THR A 196 -2.80 -20.57 1.47
N ASN A 197 -2.71 -19.29 1.85
CA ASN A 197 -3.33 -18.18 1.14
C ASN A 197 -2.33 -17.47 0.19
N GLY A 198 -1.12 -18.00 0.03
CA GLY A 198 -0.10 -17.46 -0.85
C GLY A 198 0.32 -16.06 -0.45
N GLN A 199 1.18 -15.93 0.58
CA GLN A 199 1.59 -14.61 1.06
C GLN A 199 2.35 -13.87 -0.05
N MET A 200 1.73 -12.81 -0.57
CA MET A 200 2.30 -11.95 -1.58
C MET A 200 3.00 -10.74 -0.96
N GLN A 201 4.14 -10.38 -1.53
CA GLN A 201 4.87 -9.18 -1.17
C GLN A 201 5.13 -8.32 -2.39
N LEU A 202 4.64 -7.09 -2.40
CA LEU A 202 5.03 -6.12 -3.42
C LEU A 202 6.45 -5.62 -3.13
N SER A 203 7.29 -5.54 -4.16
CA SER A 203 8.60 -4.89 -4.09
C SER A 203 8.41 -3.41 -3.73
N GLU A 204 9.20 -2.90 -2.77
CA GLU A 204 9.17 -1.46 -2.42
C GLU A 204 9.64 -0.58 -3.59
N ASN A 205 10.52 -1.11 -4.42
CA ASN A 205 11.00 -0.43 -5.61
C ASN A 205 10.18 -0.85 -6.82
N SER A 206 9.39 0.09 -7.34
CA SER A 206 8.76 -0.04 -8.65
C SER A 206 9.84 -0.13 -9.73
N LEU A 207 9.57 -0.92 -10.77
CA LEU A 207 10.40 -1.01 -11.96
C LEU A 207 10.27 0.26 -12.82
N GLU A 208 9.05 0.78 -12.96
CA GLU A 208 8.76 1.94 -13.80
C GLU A 208 7.52 2.67 -13.27
N ARG A 209 7.47 3.99 -13.47
CA ARG A 209 6.29 4.82 -13.24
C ARG A 209 6.06 5.75 -14.43
N ILE A 210 4.84 5.79 -14.92
CA ILE A 210 4.45 6.71 -16.00
C ILE A 210 3.28 7.57 -15.55
N HIS A 211 3.33 8.85 -15.90
CA HIS A 211 2.30 9.85 -15.58
C HIS A 211 1.56 10.35 -16.83
N LYS A 212 1.91 9.80 -18.00
CA LYS A 212 1.32 10.07 -19.29
C LYS A 212 1.47 8.89 -20.24
N ILE A 213 0.61 8.88 -21.23
CA ILE A 213 0.51 7.91 -22.31
C ILE A 213 1.11 8.52 -23.57
N ASP A 214 2.36 8.16 -23.84
CA ASP A 214 2.97 8.33 -25.14
C ASP A 214 3.69 7.03 -25.54
N ASP A 215 3.87 6.80 -26.84
CA ASP A 215 4.44 5.55 -27.36
C ASP A 215 5.78 5.18 -26.70
N LYS A 216 6.60 6.18 -26.36
CA LYS A 216 7.90 5.95 -25.71
C LYS A 216 7.72 5.48 -24.28
N LYS A 217 6.79 6.08 -23.52
CA LYS A 217 6.48 5.71 -22.14
C LYS A 217 5.82 4.34 -22.04
N ILE A 218 4.88 4.04 -22.94
CA ILE A 218 4.25 2.70 -23.02
C ILE A 218 5.31 1.65 -23.37
N THR A 219 6.15 1.94 -24.36
CA THR A 219 7.26 1.03 -24.71
C THR A 219 8.24 0.85 -23.54
N GLY A 220 8.49 1.93 -22.78
CA GLY A 220 9.31 1.91 -21.56
C GLY A 220 8.73 0.97 -20.50
N ILE A 221 7.47 1.15 -20.09
CA ILE A 221 6.85 0.31 -19.06
C ILE A 221 6.80 -1.16 -19.49
N ILE A 222 6.44 -1.44 -20.76
CA ILE A 222 6.43 -2.79 -21.31
C ILE A 222 7.84 -3.39 -21.24
N ASN A 223 8.86 -2.69 -21.72
CA ASN A 223 10.22 -3.24 -21.75
C ASN A 223 10.85 -3.38 -20.35
N SER A 224 10.46 -2.54 -19.39
CA SER A 224 10.91 -2.61 -18.00
C SER A 224 10.48 -3.91 -17.31
N ALA A 225 9.37 -4.53 -17.74
CA ALA A 225 8.90 -5.83 -17.24
C ALA A 225 9.91 -6.96 -17.42
N ASN A 226 10.72 -6.91 -18.49
CA ASN A 226 11.77 -7.89 -18.78
C ASN A 226 13.16 -7.45 -18.30
N SER A 227 13.23 -6.45 -17.41
CA SER A 227 14.49 -6.03 -16.83
C SER A 227 14.95 -7.02 -15.77
N LEU A 228 15.47 -8.18 -16.22
CA LEU A 228 16.01 -9.25 -15.36
C LEU A 228 16.97 -8.71 -14.29
N LYS A 229 17.76 -7.67 -14.64
CA LYS A 229 18.67 -7.01 -13.70
C LYS A 229 17.94 -6.31 -12.56
N LEU A 230 16.88 -5.56 -12.85
CA LEU A 230 16.10 -4.85 -11.82
C LEU A 230 15.30 -5.85 -10.98
N THR A 231 14.71 -6.86 -11.61
CA THR A 231 13.98 -7.92 -10.91
C THR A 231 14.88 -8.70 -9.97
N ALA A 232 16.05 -9.14 -10.44
CA ALA A 232 17.04 -9.82 -9.60
C ALA A 232 17.55 -8.90 -8.47
N ARG A 233 17.77 -7.61 -8.73
CA ARG A 233 18.19 -6.65 -7.69
C ARG A 233 17.14 -6.51 -6.59
N ASN A 234 15.88 -6.33 -6.97
CA ASN A 234 14.78 -6.18 -6.01
C ASN A 234 14.62 -7.47 -5.17
N TRP A 235 14.71 -8.64 -5.82
CA TRP A 235 14.66 -9.93 -5.13
C TRP A 235 15.85 -10.10 -4.17
N ASN A 236 17.07 -9.82 -4.61
CA ASN A 236 18.27 -9.92 -3.76
C ASN A 236 18.18 -9.00 -2.54
N SER A 237 17.62 -7.80 -2.68
CA SER A 237 17.38 -6.90 -1.54
C SER A 237 16.42 -7.52 -0.53
N PHE A 238 15.34 -8.13 -1.02
CA PHE A 238 14.37 -8.81 -0.17
C PHE A 238 14.97 -10.06 0.51
N LYS A 239 15.69 -10.89 -0.25
CA LYS A 239 16.43 -12.05 0.26
C LYS A 239 17.42 -11.67 1.35
N ASN A 240 18.16 -10.58 1.17
CA ASN A 240 19.07 -10.06 2.20
C ASN A 240 18.34 -9.64 3.48
N ALA A 241 17.15 -9.05 3.37
CA ALA A 241 16.33 -8.71 4.54
C ALA A 241 15.88 -9.96 5.31
N LEU A 242 15.49 -11.03 4.60
CA LEU A 242 15.15 -12.33 5.19
C LEU A 242 16.35 -12.94 5.93
N VAL A 243 17.52 -13.01 5.27
CA VAL A 243 18.75 -13.53 5.88
C VAL A 243 19.16 -12.70 7.10
N THR A 244 19.07 -11.37 7.00
CA THR A 244 19.36 -10.48 8.14
C THR A 244 18.40 -10.73 9.29
N ALA A 245 17.10 -10.92 9.01
CA ALA A 245 16.10 -11.21 10.03
C ALA A 245 16.39 -12.54 10.75
N ASN A 246 16.82 -13.56 10.01
CA ASN A 246 17.18 -14.86 10.57
C ASN A 246 18.42 -14.79 11.48
N ASN A 247 19.38 -13.92 11.13
CA ASN A 247 20.61 -13.76 11.90
C ASN A 247 20.51 -12.71 13.02
N THR A 248 19.38 -12.02 13.17
CA THR A 248 19.19 -10.94 14.16
C THR A 248 18.19 -11.38 15.23
N PRO A 249 18.61 -11.47 16.51
CA PRO A 249 17.68 -11.70 17.62
C PRO A 249 16.61 -10.61 17.66
N ALA A 250 15.35 -10.99 17.92
CA ALA A 250 14.29 -10.04 18.18
C ALA A 250 14.43 -9.47 19.59
N SER A 251 14.16 -8.18 19.77
CA SER A 251 14.02 -7.58 21.09
C SER A 251 12.71 -8.01 21.76
N VAL A 252 12.63 -7.95 23.09
CA VAL A 252 11.36 -8.15 23.82
C VAL A 252 10.30 -7.12 23.37
N SER A 253 10.72 -5.91 22.96
CA SER A 253 9.84 -4.89 22.37
C SER A 253 9.32 -5.27 20.98
N GLU A 254 10.13 -5.92 20.15
CA GLU A 254 9.71 -6.43 18.84
C GLU A 254 8.71 -7.58 19.02
N VAL A 255 8.96 -8.50 19.97
CA VAL A 255 8.00 -9.56 20.33
C VAL A 255 6.67 -8.97 20.81
N HIS A 256 6.70 -7.95 21.68
CA HIS A 256 5.50 -7.24 22.10
C HIS A 256 4.76 -6.58 20.94
N SER A 257 5.50 -6.02 19.98
CA SER A 257 4.91 -5.44 18.76
C SER A 257 4.20 -6.49 17.92
N GLY A 258 4.78 -7.69 17.81
CA GLY A 258 4.15 -8.87 17.20
C GLY A 258 2.87 -9.29 17.95
N LYS A 259 2.91 -9.37 19.28
CA LYS A 259 1.72 -9.67 20.10
C LYS A 259 0.60 -8.67 19.85
N ASN A 260 0.91 -7.38 19.88
CA ASN A 260 -0.06 -6.30 19.62
C ASN A 260 -0.60 -6.31 18.19
N LEU A 261 0.15 -6.84 17.21
CA LEU A 261 -0.38 -7.07 15.88
C LEU A 261 -1.45 -8.17 15.90
N LEU A 262 -1.19 -9.30 16.55
CA LEU A 262 -2.16 -10.39 16.68
C LEU A 262 -3.45 -9.93 17.36
N LEU A 263 -3.34 -9.25 18.51
CA LEU A 263 -4.48 -8.75 19.27
C LEU A 263 -5.35 -7.77 18.47
N ARG A 264 -4.72 -6.83 17.75
CA ARG A 264 -5.45 -5.87 16.90
C ARG A 264 -6.20 -6.53 15.75
N HIS A 265 -5.78 -7.73 15.33
CA HIS A 265 -6.50 -8.52 14.33
C HIS A 265 -7.48 -9.51 14.96
N GLY A 266 -7.71 -9.44 16.26
CA GLY A 266 -8.69 -10.24 16.98
C GLY A 266 -8.22 -11.64 17.36
N ALA A 267 -6.91 -11.88 17.41
CA ALA A 267 -6.40 -13.09 18.05
C ALA A 267 -6.70 -13.05 19.56
N PRO A 268 -7.15 -14.16 20.17
CA PRO A 268 -7.28 -14.29 21.62
C PRO A 268 -5.96 -14.01 22.36
N GLU A 269 -6.04 -13.45 23.57
CA GLU A 269 -4.88 -13.04 24.38
C GLU A 269 -3.94 -14.21 24.70
N ASP A 270 -4.50 -15.35 25.06
CA ASP A 270 -3.78 -16.60 25.35
C ASP A 270 -3.03 -17.11 24.13
N LEU A 271 -3.67 -17.12 22.96
CA LEU A 271 -3.04 -17.51 21.70
C LEU A 271 -1.96 -16.50 21.27
N ALA A 272 -2.23 -15.21 21.43
CA ALA A 272 -1.26 -14.16 21.12
C ALA A 272 -0.02 -14.26 22.01
N GLU A 273 -0.17 -14.56 23.31
CA GLU A 273 0.94 -14.80 24.23
C GLU A 273 1.67 -16.12 23.92
N GLN A 274 0.96 -17.18 23.51
CA GLN A 274 1.59 -18.43 23.08
C GLN A 274 2.50 -18.20 21.85
N LEU A 275 2.01 -17.45 20.87
CA LEU A 275 2.76 -17.15 19.65
C LEU A 275 3.86 -16.11 19.91
N MET A 276 3.60 -15.12 20.76
CA MET A 276 4.51 -14.01 21.06
C MET A 276 4.66 -13.88 22.59
N PRO A 277 5.57 -14.65 23.22
CA PRO A 277 5.63 -14.86 24.67
C PRO A 277 6.23 -13.68 25.43
N TYR A 278 5.60 -12.52 25.33
CA TYR A 278 6.07 -11.26 25.90
C TYR A 278 6.11 -11.27 27.44
N ILE A 279 5.03 -11.72 28.09
CA ILE A 279 4.94 -11.77 29.55
C ILE A 279 5.99 -12.74 30.10
N LYS A 280 6.10 -13.92 29.49
CA LYS A 280 7.11 -14.92 29.86
C LYS A 280 8.53 -14.36 29.74
N LEU A 281 8.84 -13.64 28.65
CA LEU A 281 10.15 -13.03 28.47
C LEU A 281 10.44 -12.00 29.58
N LEU A 282 9.49 -11.14 29.93
CA LEU A 282 9.67 -10.18 31.04
C LEU A 282 9.93 -10.88 32.38
N GLU A 283 9.21 -11.96 32.67
CA GLU A 283 9.43 -12.76 33.88
C GLU A 283 10.83 -13.38 33.91
N MET A 284 11.34 -13.87 32.78
CA MET A 284 12.69 -14.42 32.69
C MET A 284 13.76 -13.37 33.05
N TYR A 285 13.64 -12.13 32.55
CA TYR A 285 14.55 -11.05 32.96
C TYR A 285 14.40 -10.70 34.45
N LYS A 286 13.17 -10.66 34.96
CA LYS A 286 12.88 -10.39 36.37
C LYS A 286 13.50 -11.44 37.29
N THR A 287 13.43 -12.73 36.96
CA THR A 287 14.05 -13.81 37.76
C THR A 287 15.58 -13.73 37.82
N LYS A 288 16.21 -13.05 36.85
CA LYS A 288 17.65 -12.75 36.85
C LYS A 288 17.98 -11.42 37.55
N ASN A 289 17.00 -10.76 38.18
CA ASN A 289 17.11 -9.42 38.76
C ASN A 289 17.57 -8.34 37.76
N LEU A 290 17.32 -8.53 36.47
CA LEU A 290 17.67 -7.57 35.41
C LEU A 290 16.46 -6.71 35.07
N HIS A 291 16.61 -5.39 35.23
CA HIS A 291 15.62 -4.38 34.86
C HIS A 291 16.13 -3.61 33.65
N VAL A 292 15.84 -4.11 32.45
CA VAL A 292 16.38 -3.58 31.20
C VAL A 292 15.26 -3.09 30.29
N PRO A 293 15.47 -2.01 29.50
CA PRO A 293 14.49 -1.58 28.51
C PRO A 293 14.16 -2.72 27.54
N ALA A 294 12.88 -2.96 27.24
CA ALA A 294 12.45 -4.06 26.37
C ALA A 294 13.08 -4.05 24.96
N LYS A 295 13.49 -2.88 24.46
CA LYS A 295 14.22 -2.72 23.19
C LYS A 295 15.67 -3.25 23.24
N GLN A 296 16.26 -3.29 24.43
CA GLN A 296 17.62 -3.78 24.69
C GLN A 296 17.62 -5.18 25.29
N ALA A 297 16.46 -5.73 25.63
CA ALA A 297 16.34 -7.11 26.10
C ALA A 297 16.25 -8.05 24.89
N LYS A 298 17.18 -9.00 24.77
CA LYS A 298 17.12 -10.07 23.75
C LYS A 298 15.91 -10.98 24.03
N SER A 299 15.29 -11.53 23.00
CA SER A 299 14.34 -12.66 23.13
C SER A 299 15.00 -13.97 22.70
N ASN A 300 14.35 -15.09 23.01
CA ASN A 300 14.79 -16.41 22.55
C ASN A 300 14.40 -16.72 21.10
N MET A 301 13.96 -15.73 20.33
CA MET A 301 13.61 -15.88 18.92
C MET A 301 14.30 -14.81 18.07
N ASN A 302 14.50 -15.10 16.79
CA ASN A 302 15.01 -14.12 15.83
C ASN A 302 13.85 -13.39 15.14
N MET A 303 14.18 -12.35 14.37
CA MET A 303 13.16 -11.57 13.66
C MET A 303 12.46 -12.35 12.55
N TYR A 304 13.11 -13.37 11.99
CA TYR A 304 12.51 -14.24 10.99
C TYR A 304 11.49 -15.21 11.61
N ASP A 305 11.75 -15.75 12.81
CA ASP A 305 10.80 -16.55 13.60
C ASP A 305 9.56 -15.72 13.92
N LEU A 306 9.76 -14.46 14.32
CA LEU A 306 8.67 -13.55 14.61
C LEU A 306 7.80 -13.34 13.36
N PHE A 307 8.44 -13.02 12.23
CA PHE A 307 7.76 -12.91 10.93
C PHE A 307 6.98 -14.19 10.60
N ASN A 308 7.62 -15.36 10.71
CA ASN A 308 7.04 -16.66 10.41
C ASN A 308 5.80 -16.95 11.25
N ARG A 309 5.85 -16.70 12.57
CA ARG A 309 4.71 -16.93 13.46
C ARG A 309 3.51 -16.04 13.10
N LEU A 310 3.75 -14.79 12.74
CA LEU A 310 2.67 -13.90 12.32
C LEU A 310 2.06 -14.33 10.99
N THR A 311 2.88 -14.72 10.02
CA THR A 311 2.42 -15.13 8.69
C THR A 311 1.76 -16.51 8.71
N ASP A 312 2.26 -17.41 9.55
CA ASP A 312 1.68 -18.72 9.80
C ASP A 312 0.28 -18.56 10.43
N PHE A 313 0.16 -17.77 11.50
CA PHE A 313 -1.15 -17.47 12.06
C PHE A 313 -2.07 -16.82 11.02
N ALA A 314 -1.57 -15.88 10.21
CA ALA A 314 -2.39 -15.22 9.21
C ALA A 314 -2.92 -16.17 8.11
N SER A 315 -2.19 -17.24 7.79
CA SER A 315 -2.54 -18.20 6.72
C SER A 315 -3.26 -19.46 7.22
N HIS A 316 -2.91 -19.97 8.41
CA HIS A 316 -3.31 -21.30 8.86
C HIS A 316 -4.24 -21.32 10.07
N ASN A 317 -4.72 -20.17 10.55
CA ASN A 317 -5.65 -20.15 11.69
C ASN A 317 -7.06 -20.63 11.31
N LYS A 318 -7.80 -21.13 12.31
CA LYS A 318 -9.21 -21.57 12.17
C LYS A 318 -10.22 -20.52 12.63
N LEU A 319 -9.76 -19.34 13.03
CA LEU A 319 -10.59 -18.26 13.56
C LEU A 319 -11.19 -17.41 12.44
N TRP A 320 -10.52 -17.38 11.29
CA TRP A 320 -10.85 -16.55 10.15
C TRP A 320 -11.28 -17.43 8.99
N GLU A 321 -12.29 -16.97 8.25
CA GLU A 321 -12.62 -17.55 6.96
C GLU A 321 -11.50 -17.23 5.96
N GLN A 322 -11.36 -18.04 4.91
CA GLN A 322 -10.30 -17.87 3.91
C GLN A 322 -10.34 -16.51 3.20
N THR A 323 -11.53 -15.90 3.11
CA THR A 323 -11.78 -14.60 2.48
C THR A 323 -11.67 -13.42 3.44
N ASP A 324 -11.29 -13.64 4.70
CA ASP A 324 -11.23 -12.58 5.70
C ASP A 324 -10.07 -11.60 5.45
N ASN A 325 -10.42 -10.32 5.30
CA ASN A 325 -9.47 -9.24 5.04
C ASN A 325 -8.41 -9.08 6.14
N ARG A 326 -8.66 -9.56 7.36
CA ARG A 326 -7.69 -9.54 8.47
C ARG A 326 -6.45 -10.37 8.16
N SER A 327 -6.61 -11.48 7.44
CA SER A 327 -5.49 -12.33 7.00
C SER A 327 -4.51 -11.52 6.14
N SER A 328 -5.02 -10.92 5.07
CA SER A 328 -4.22 -10.09 4.16
C SER A 328 -3.59 -8.87 4.86
N SER A 329 -4.35 -8.22 5.75
CA SER A 329 -3.85 -7.07 6.54
C SER A 329 -2.71 -7.47 7.47
N LEU A 330 -2.85 -8.58 8.20
CA LEU A 330 -1.82 -9.05 9.13
C LEU A 330 -0.55 -9.40 8.35
N MET A 331 -0.66 -10.11 7.22
CA MET A 331 0.49 -10.44 6.38
C MET A 331 1.26 -9.22 5.89
N GLN A 332 0.57 -8.17 5.43
CA GLN A 332 1.20 -6.92 5.01
C GLN A 332 1.92 -6.24 6.19
N GLN A 333 1.34 -6.26 7.38
CA GLN A 333 1.95 -5.65 8.56
C GLN A 333 3.16 -6.46 9.09
N SER A 334 3.09 -7.79 9.06
CA SER A 334 4.23 -8.68 9.36
C SER A 334 5.41 -8.39 8.44
N MET A 335 5.12 -8.12 7.17
CA MET A 335 6.14 -7.78 6.20
C MET A 335 6.79 -6.42 6.45
N ARG A 336 6.00 -5.41 6.79
CA ARG A 336 6.56 -4.11 7.23
C ARG A 336 7.44 -4.28 8.47
N LEU A 337 7.09 -5.18 9.38
CA LEU A 337 7.91 -5.52 10.53
C LEU A 337 9.22 -6.19 10.11
N LEU A 338 9.20 -7.09 9.12
CA LEU A 338 10.39 -7.70 8.54
C LEU A 338 11.33 -6.66 7.92
N LEU A 339 10.81 -5.63 7.23
CA LEU A 339 11.65 -4.63 6.55
C LEU A 339 12.06 -3.44 7.44
N ARG A 340 11.47 -3.33 8.65
CA ARG A 340 11.73 -2.22 9.56
C ARG A 340 13.17 -2.24 10.09
N LYS A 341 13.71 -1.04 10.32
CA LYS A 341 14.91 -0.85 11.14
C LYS A 341 14.74 -1.51 12.51
N ARG A 342 15.63 -2.45 12.78
CA ARG A 342 15.72 -3.24 14.01
C ARG A 342 16.13 -2.38 15.21
N ASP A 343 15.82 -2.85 16.42
CA ASP A 343 16.23 -2.18 17.67
C ASP A 343 17.75 -2.22 17.96
N ILE A 344 18.55 -2.88 17.11
CA ILE A 344 19.97 -3.24 17.33
C ILE A 344 20.84 -2.04 17.71
N GLN A 345 21.42 -2.09 18.90
CA GLN A 345 22.70 -1.44 19.25
C GLN A 345 23.49 -2.25 20.29
N THR A 346 22.82 -2.86 21.27
CA THR A 346 23.41 -3.76 22.27
C THR A 346 22.27 -4.50 22.95
N TYR A 347 22.42 -5.79 23.21
CA TYR A 347 21.42 -6.56 23.94
C TYR A 347 21.93 -7.02 25.29
N TYR A 348 21.05 -7.00 26.28
CA TYR A 348 21.15 -7.84 27.46
C TYR A 348 20.70 -9.24 27.06
N ASP A 349 21.54 -10.24 27.30
CA ASP A 349 21.29 -11.64 26.98
C ASP A 349 21.23 -12.46 28.26
N ILE A 350 20.16 -13.24 28.41
CA ILE A 350 19.96 -14.18 29.52
C ILE A 350 19.86 -15.64 29.02
N PHE A 351 20.04 -15.85 27.72
CA PHE A 351 19.90 -17.14 27.03
C PHE A 351 21.25 -17.78 26.66
N SER A 352 22.35 -17.05 26.88
CA SER A 352 23.73 -17.48 26.66
C SER A 352 24.41 -17.94 27.94
#